data_AF-A0A350T4L8-F1
#
_entry.id   AF-A0A350T4L8-F1
#
_cell.length_a   1.000
_cell.length_b   1.000
_cell.length_c   1.000
_cell.angle_alpha   90.00
_cell.angle_beta   90.00
_cell.angle_gamma   90.00
#
_symmetry.space_group_name_H-M   'P 1'
#
loop_
_entity.id
_entity.type
_entity.pdbx_description
1 polymer ?
#
loop_
_entity_poly.entity_id
_entity_poly.type
_entity_poly.pdbx_seq_one_letter_code
_entity_poly.pdbx_strand_id
1 'polypeptide(L)' 'GGHGQYGHVFIDMAPSEGDFEFDETIFGGSVPRQYIPAVEKGIREALGEGILAGFPVVNIKVTLTDGSYHAVDSSEMAFK' A
#
# COMPACT_ATOMS: atom_id res chain seq x y z
N GLY A 1 12.57 -11.73 22.34
CA GLY A 1 12.71 -11.40 20.90
C GLY A 1 11.41 -10.81 20.46
N GLY A 2 11.43 -9.64 19.81
CA GLY A 2 10.20 -8.95 19.40
C GLY A 2 9.43 -9.72 18.33
N HIS A 3 8.16 -9.38 18.16
CA HIS A 3 7.35 -9.85 17.04
C HIS A 3 7.96 -9.30 15.74
N GLY A 4 8.33 -10.18 14.80
CA GLY A 4 8.77 -9.76 13.47
C GLY A 4 7.66 -8.98 12.77
N GLN A 5 8.05 -8.00 11.95
CA GLN A 5 7.14 -7.24 11.10
C GLN A 5 7.65 -7.38 9.67
N TYR A 6 6.81 -7.90 8.78
CA TYR A 6 7.14 -8.05 7.37
C TYR A 6 5.94 -7.70 6.50
N GLY A 7 6.08 -6.66 5.69
CA GLY A 7 5.17 -6.30 4.62
C GLY A 7 5.97 -5.83 3.43
N HIS A 8 5.63 -6.33 2.24
CA HIS A 8 6.31 -5.97 1.01
C HIS A 8 5.29 -5.92 -0.12
N VAL A 9 5.28 -4.81 -0.85
CA VAL A 9 4.33 -4.52 -1.92
C VAL A 9 5.03 -3.83 -3.08
N PHE A 10 4.55 -4.12 -4.29
CA PHE A 10 4.87 -3.38 -5.50
C PHE A 10 3.65 -2.58 -5.93
N ILE A 11 3.86 -1.30 -6.17
CA ILE A 11 2.82 -0.38 -6.61
C ILE A 11 3.26 0.33 -7.88
N ASP A 12 2.31 0.48 -8.80
CA ASP A 12 2.43 1.38 -9.93
C ASP A 12 1.67 2.67 -9.63
N MET A 13 2.30 3.80 -9.88
CA MET A 13 1.70 5.13 -9.66
C MET A 13 1.52 5.83 -11.01
N ALA A 14 0.33 6.39 -11.22
CA ALA A 14 -0.01 7.17 -12.41
C ALA A 14 -0.82 8.42 -12.02
N PRO A 15 -0.83 9.48 -12.86
CA PRO A 15 -1.78 10.57 -12.71
C PRO A 15 -3.24 10.07 -12.81
N SER A 16 -4.14 10.67 -12.05
CA SER A 16 -5.58 10.40 -12.05
C SER A 16 -6.36 11.71 -12.20
N GLU A 17 -7.56 11.64 -12.78
CA GLU A 17 -8.50 12.77 -12.80
C GLU A 17 -9.30 12.88 -11.49
N GLY A 18 -9.40 11.81 -10.69
CA GLY A 18 -9.98 11.80 -9.36
C GLY A 18 -8.99 12.21 -8.26
N ASP A 19 -9.45 12.37 -7.02
CA ASP A 19 -8.57 12.79 -5.91
C ASP A 19 -7.52 11.72 -5.55
N PHE A 20 -7.97 10.49 -5.31
CA PHE A 20 -7.13 9.32 -5.07
C PHE A 20 -7.88 8.07 -5.53
N GLU A 21 -7.25 7.30 -6.41
CA GLU A 21 -7.77 6.03 -6.90
C GLU A 21 -6.85 4.89 -6.48
N PHE A 22 -7.43 3.83 -5.93
CA PHE A 22 -6.70 2.62 -5.57
C PHE A 22 -7.27 1.42 -6.33
N ASP A 23 -6.39 0.62 -6.92
CA ASP A 23 -6.73 -0.56 -7.71
C ASP A 23 -5.80 -1.72 -7.34
N GLU A 24 -6.21 -2.96 -7.62
CA GLU A 24 -5.41 -4.16 -7.33
C GLU A 24 -5.41 -5.11 -8.54
N THR A 25 -4.22 -5.50 -8.99
CA THR A 25 -4.04 -6.49 -10.06
C THR A 25 -3.24 -7.70 -9.60
N ILE A 26 -3.14 -7.93 -8.28
CA ILE A 26 -2.36 -9.03 -7.71
C ILE A 26 -2.88 -10.38 -8.22
N PHE A 27 -1.95 -11.18 -8.75
CA PHE A 27 -2.20 -12.56 -9.15
C PHE A 27 -1.50 -13.53 -8.19
N GLY A 28 -2.08 -14.72 -7.98
CA GLY A 28 -1.43 -15.81 -7.23
C GLY A 28 -1.41 -15.68 -5.71
N GLY A 29 -1.92 -14.58 -5.14
CA GLY A 29 -2.03 -14.40 -3.69
C GLY A 29 -0.72 -14.01 -3.01
N SER A 30 0.22 -13.39 -3.74
CA SER A 30 1.49 -12.88 -3.20
C SER A 30 1.30 -11.90 -2.03
N VAL A 31 0.16 -11.21 -2.01
CA VAL A 31 -0.34 -10.45 -0.85
C VAL A 31 -1.72 -10.98 -0.47
N PRO A 32 -1.93 -11.42 0.77
CA PRO A 32 -3.25 -11.82 1.27
C PRO A 32 -4.26 -10.67 1.15
N ARG A 33 -5.45 -10.95 0.61
CA ARG A 33 -6.51 -9.93 0.40
C ARG A 33 -6.90 -9.19 1.68
N GLN A 34 -6.73 -9.81 2.85
CA GLN A 34 -6.99 -9.19 4.15
C GLN A 34 -6.05 -8.02 4.48
N TYR A 35 -4.87 -7.96 3.87
CA TYR A 35 -3.89 -6.88 4.09
C TYR A 35 -4.01 -5.75 3.08
N ILE A 36 -4.73 -5.93 1.97
CA ILE A 36 -4.86 -4.91 0.94
C ILE A 36 -5.50 -3.61 1.48
N PRO A 37 -6.54 -3.64 2.33
CA PRO A 37 -7.07 -2.44 2.96
C PRO A 37 -6.04 -1.69 3.82
N ALA A 38 -5.08 -2.41 4.41
CA ALA A 38 -3.99 -1.80 5.18
C ALA A 38 -3.02 -1.04 4.27
N VAL A 39 -2.68 -1.63 3.12
CA VAL A 39 -1.85 -1.01 2.07
C VAL A 39 -2.50 0.27 1.54
N GLU A 40 -3.78 0.22 1.18
CA GLU A 40 -4.52 1.41 0.72
C GLU A 40 -4.47 2.52 1.78
N LYS A 41 -4.74 2.16 3.04
CA LYS A 41 -4.75 3.12 4.15
C LYS A 41 -3.37 3.74 4.35
N GLY A 42 -2.31 2.94 4.31
CA GLY A 42 -0.92 3.41 4.40
C GLY A 42 -0.57 4.41 3.31
N ILE A 43 -0.93 4.09 2.05
CA ILE A 43 -0.73 4.97 0.90
C ILE A 43 -1.51 6.28 1.09
N ARG A 44 -2.79 6.21 1.47
CA ARG A 44 -3.63 7.41 1.66
C ARG A 44 -3.10 8.33 2.76
N GLU A 45 -2.60 7.76 3.85
CA GLU A 45 -1.96 8.53 4.94
C GLU A 45 -0.66 9.19 4.44
N ALA A 46 0.20 8.45 3.74
CA ALA A 46 1.44 8.98 3.18
C ALA A 46 1.22 10.10 2.14
N LEU A 47 0.19 9.96 1.30
CA LEU A 47 -0.21 11.01 0.35
C LEU A 47 -0.70 12.27 1.08
N GLY A 48 -1.38 12.12 2.23
CA GLY A 48 -1.81 13.24 3.07
C GLY A 48 -0.65 13.99 3.74
N GLU A 49 0.41 13.28 4.15
CA GLU A 49 1.60 13.89 4.75
C GLU A 49 2.44 14.68 3.74
N GLY A 50 2.50 14.25 2.47
CA GLY A 50 3.16 14.98 1.41
C GLY A 50 4.69 14.89 1.44
N ILE A 51 5.28 14.32 0.40
CA ILE A 51 6.70 13.94 0.36
C ILE A 51 7.70 15.11 0.17
N LEU A 52 7.26 16.27 -0.30
CA LEU A 52 8.17 17.38 -0.66
C LEU A 52 8.17 18.52 0.37
N ALA A 53 6.99 18.99 0.76
CA ALA A 53 6.85 20.19 1.59
C ALA A 53 5.64 20.12 2.54
N GLY A 54 5.16 18.92 2.86
CA GLY A 54 4.00 18.76 3.74
C GLY A 54 2.65 19.02 3.07
N PHE A 55 2.62 19.17 1.74
CA PHE A 55 1.38 19.36 1.00
C PHE A 55 0.85 18.03 0.49
N PRO A 56 -0.47 17.80 0.61
CA PRO A 56 -1.07 16.55 0.18
C PRO A 56 -0.82 16.32 -1.31
N VAL A 57 -0.40 15.11 -1.64
CA VAL A 57 -0.31 14.65 -3.02
C VAL A 57 -1.72 14.26 -3.47
N VAL A 58 -2.21 14.91 -4.51
CA VAL A 58 -3.55 14.69 -5.08
C VAL A 58 -3.44 14.19 -6.52
N ASN A 59 -4.54 13.68 -7.06
CA ASN A 59 -4.65 13.30 -8.47
C ASN A 59 -3.71 12.16 -8.86
N ILE A 60 -3.65 11.14 -8.01
CA ILE A 60 -2.84 9.93 -8.24
C ILE A 60 -3.73 8.69 -8.20
N LYS A 61 -3.52 7.81 -9.19
CA LYS A 61 -3.95 6.43 -9.17
C LYS A 61 -2.79 5.55 -8.72
N VAL A 62 -3.06 4.66 -7.78
CA VAL A 62 -2.11 3.64 -7.31
C VAL A 62 -2.69 2.25 -7.57
N THR A 63 -1.93 1.42 -8.26
CA THR A 63 -2.30 0.02 -8.52
C THR A 63 -1.35 -0.89 -7.77
N LEU A 64 -1.88 -1.72 -6.88
CA LEU A 64 -1.12 -2.77 -6.20
C LEU A 64 -0.93 -3.96 -7.15
N THR A 65 0.29 -4.18 -7.62
CA THR A 65 0.59 -5.13 -8.70
C THR A 65 1.15 -6.46 -8.20
N ASP A 66 1.96 -6.44 -7.14
CA ASP A 66 2.56 -7.64 -6.57
C ASP A 66 3.01 -7.39 -5.12
N GLY A 67 3.62 -8.38 -4.48
CA GLY A 67 4.23 -8.24 -3.17
C GLY A 67 4.70 -9.56 -2.59
N SER A 68 4.95 -9.58 -1.29
CA SER A 68 5.24 -10.82 -0.57
C SER A 68 4.86 -10.70 0.89
N TYR A 69 4.52 -11.83 1.50
CA TYR A 69 4.21 -11.93 2.93
C TYR A 69 4.99 -13.06 3.59
N HIS A 70 5.11 -13.00 4.92
CA HIS A 70 5.67 -14.06 5.75
C HIS A 70 4.59 -14.56 6.70
N ALA A 71 4.37 -15.87 6.77
CA ALA A 71 3.23 -16.45 7.48
C ALA A 71 3.18 -16.12 8.99
N VAL A 72 4.33 -15.83 9.61
CA VAL A 72 4.43 -15.58 11.06
C VAL A 72 4.69 -14.10 11.38
N ASP A 73 5.38 -13.39 10.49
CA ASP A 73 5.85 -12.01 10.75
C ASP A 73 5.03 -10.95 10.01
N SER A 74 4.13 -11.34 9.10
CA SER A 74 3.23 -10.41 8.45
C SER A 74 2.03 -10.06 9.31
N SER A 75 1.75 -8.75 9.40
CA SER A 75 0.64 -8.19 10.15
C SER A 75 -0.01 -7.05 9.36
N GLU A 76 -1.22 -6.67 9.72
CA GLU A 76 -1.89 -5.50 9.14
C GLU A 76 -1.02 -4.23 9.28
N MET A 77 -0.35 -4.07 10.44
CA MET A 77 0.54 -2.93 10.69
C MET A 77 1.79 -2.95 9.80
N ALA A 78 2.27 -4.13 9.41
CA ALA A 78 3.45 -4.23 8.55
C ALA A 78 3.16 -3.88 7.08
N PHE A 79 1.90 -3.98 6.66
CA PHE A 79 1.44 -3.63 5.31
C PHE A 79 0.86 -2.22 5.20
N LYS A 80 0.69 -1.53 6.32
CA LYS A 80 0.26 -0.13 6.39
C LYS A 80 1.48 0.79 6.35
#